data_AF-A0ABD0Z7M7-F1
#
_entry.id   AF-A0ABD0Z7M7-F1
#
_cell.length_a   1.000
_cell.length_b   1.000
_cell.length_c   1.000
_cell.angle_alpha   90.00
_cell.angle_beta   90.00
_cell.angle_gamma   90.00
#
_symmetry.space_group_name_H-M   'P 1'
#
loop_
_entity.id
_entity.type
_entity.pdbx_description
1 polymer ?
#
loop_
_entity_poly.entity_id
_entity_poly.type
_entity_poly.pdbx_seq_one_letter_code
_entity_poly.pdbx_strand_id
1 'polypeptide(L)'
;MCPRREWVETYTIIDGGNIKMANSSVSKVAEIDSIKIRTHDGRFVTLNDVRHVPSMEKNLIYVSLLDSRGFNYSGGNGVLKICQGPDVILKGVMCGTLYILQGSTVSGSVNVALPEIHKEDMTKL
;
A
#
# COMPACT_ATOMS: atom_id res chain seq x y z
N MET A 1 5.50 6.16 6.87
CA MET A 1 4.30 5.36 7.18
C MET A 1 4.32 4.10 6.35
N CYS A 2 4.03 2.94 6.94
CA CYS A 2 4.04 1.68 6.21
C CYS A 2 2.65 1.06 6.11
N PRO A 3 1.97 1.10 4.94
CA PRO A 3 0.81 0.26 4.73
C PRO A 3 1.23 -1.19 4.51
N ARG A 4 0.45 -2.11 5.06
CA ARG A 4 0.61 -3.53 4.77
C ARG A 4 -0.01 -3.85 3.42
N ARG A 5 0.60 -4.75 2.64
CA ARG A 5 0.05 -5.17 1.33
C ARG A 5 -1.38 -5.68 1.45
N GLU A 6 -1.67 -6.39 2.54
CA GLU A 6 -3.01 -6.92 2.86
C GLU A 6 -4.10 -5.83 3.04
N TRP A 7 -3.72 -4.55 3.15
CA TRP A 7 -4.67 -3.44 3.32
C TRP A 7 -5.02 -2.73 2.02
N VAL A 8 -4.59 -3.25 0.87
CA VAL A 8 -4.80 -2.64 -0.44
C VAL A 8 -5.95 -3.39 -1.14
N GLU A 9 -7.11 -2.74 -1.29
CA GLU A 9 -8.30 -3.35 -1.91
C GLU A 9 -8.17 -3.51 -3.44
N THR A 10 -7.56 -2.54 -4.11
CA THR A 10 -7.37 -2.56 -5.57
C THR A 10 -5.88 -2.52 -5.88
N TYR A 11 -5.40 -3.48 -6.67
CA TYR A 11 -3.99 -3.61 -6.97
C TYR A 11 -3.82 -3.88 -8.46
N THR A 12 -3.75 -2.79 -9.22
CA THR A 12 -3.44 -2.84 -10.65
C THR A 12 -1.93 -2.76 -10.79
N ILE A 13 -1.29 -3.78 -11.38
CA ILE A 13 0.15 -3.75 -11.65
C ILE A 13 0.35 -3.16 -13.05
N ILE A 14 0.88 -1.95 -13.10
CA ILE A 14 1.44 -1.38 -14.33
C ILE A 14 2.96 -1.36 -14.17
N ASP A 15 3.70 -1.55 -15.27
CA ASP A 15 5.16 -1.42 -15.26
C ASP A 15 5.53 0.04 -14.94
N GLY A 16 5.82 0.31 -13.67
CA GLY A 16 6.20 1.62 -13.17
C GLY A 16 7.69 1.93 -13.34
N GLY A 17 8.41 1.07 -14.07
CA GLY A 17 9.84 1.15 -14.26
C GLY A 17 10.63 0.69 -13.03
N ASN A 18 11.85 1.24 -12.91
CA ASN A 18 12.80 0.86 -11.88
C ASN A 18 13.05 2.01 -10.91
N ILE A 19 13.12 1.74 -9.61
CA ILE A 19 13.59 2.71 -8.62
C ILE A 19 14.91 2.27 -8.01
N LYS A 20 15.73 3.27 -7.69
CA LYS A 20 16.90 3.07 -6.84
C LYS A 20 16.46 3.09 -5.39
N MET A 21 16.68 1.98 -4.71
CA MET A 21 16.33 1.77 -3.31
C MET A 21 17.34 2.47 -2.39
N ALA A 22 16.98 2.63 -1.10
CA ALA A 22 17.85 3.25 -0.11
C ALA A 22 19.20 2.51 0.09
N ASN A 23 19.21 1.19 -0.11
CA ASN A 23 20.42 0.36 -0.11
C ASN A 23 21.17 0.38 -1.46
N SER A 24 20.85 1.33 -2.35
CA SER A 24 21.40 1.46 -3.71
C SER A 24 21.07 0.33 -4.69
N SER A 25 20.31 -0.69 -4.31
CA SER A 25 19.84 -1.69 -5.28
C SER A 25 18.79 -1.09 -6.20
N VAL A 26 18.62 -1.69 -7.37
CA VAL A 26 17.54 -1.33 -8.30
C VAL A 26 16.42 -2.36 -8.13
N SER A 27 15.18 -1.88 -7.97
CA SER A 27 14.01 -2.73 -7.85
C SER A 27 12.92 -2.30 -8.82
N LYS A 28 12.23 -3.29 -9.39
CA LYS A 28 11.05 -3.05 -10.21
C LYS A 28 9.94 -2.45 -9.35
N VAL A 29 9.25 -1.45 -9.89
CA VAL A 29 8.07 -0.85 -9.28
C VAL A 29 6.83 -1.39 -9.97
N ALA A 30 5.91 -1.91 -9.17
CA ALA A 30 4.53 -1.99 -9.57
C ALA A 30 3.92 -0.62 -9.27
N GLU A 31 3.56 0.12 -10.32
CA GLU A 31 2.75 1.31 -10.15
C GLU A 31 1.36 0.85 -9.73
N ILE A 32 0.90 1.29 -8.55
CA ILE A 32 -0.46 1.03 -8.07
C ILE A 32 -1.29 2.28 -8.34
N ASP A 33 -2.35 2.09 -9.12
CA ASP A 33 -3.34 3.12 -9.42
C ASP A 33 -3.92 3.75 -8.15
N SER A 34 -4.36 2.92 -7.19
CA SER A 34 -4.82 3.40 -5.88
C SER A 34 -4.73 2.35 -4.77
N ILE A 35 -4.57 2.81 -3.53
CA ILE A 35 -4.72 1.99 -2.33
C ILE A 35 -5.91 2.49 -1.52
N LYS A 36 -6.81 1.60 -1.12
CA LYS A 36 -7.91 1.92 -0.22
C LYS A 36 -7.64 1.36 1.17
N ILE A 37 -7.49 2.25 2.13
CA ILE A 37 -7.11 1.97 3.51
C ILE A 37 -8.35 2.14 4.39
N ARG A 38 -8.64 1.15 5.24
CA ARG A 38 -9.57 1.35 6.36
C ARG A 38 -8.84 1.98 7.53
N THR A 39 -9.29 3.13 7.98
CA THR A 39 -8.64 3.89 9.05
C THR A 39 -9.04 3.38 10.43
N HIS A 40 -8.36 3.88 11.46
CA HIS A 40 -8.62 3.60 12.87
C HIS A 40 -10.08 3.82 13.34
N ASP A 41 -10.84 4.69 12.67
CA ASP A 41 -12.24 4.99 13.00
C ASP A 41 -13.25 4.18 12.15
N GLY A 42 -12.74 3.26 11.31
CA GLY A 42 -13.55 2.42 10.45
C GLY A 42 -13.94 3.03 9.11
N ARG A 43 -13.61 4.31 8.84
CA ARG A 43 -13.78 4.94 7.51
C ARG A 43 -12.80 4.35 6.50
N PHE A 44 -13.08 4.55 5.22
CA PHE A 44 -12.16 4.23 4.13
C PHE A 44 -11.56 5.50 3.54
N VAL A 45 -10.27 5.43 3.23
CA VAL A 45 -9.51 6.50 2.58
C VAL A 45 -8.76 5.90 1.41
N THR A 46 -8.94 6.49 0.24
CA THR A 46 -8.23 6.08 -0.97
C THR A 46 -7.08 7.04 -1.23
N LEU A 47 -5.86 6.51 -1.38
CA LEU A 47 -4.69 7.23 -1.85
C LEU A 47 -4.38 6.75 -3.27
N ASN A 48 -4.47 7.63 -4.26
CA ASN A 48 -4.10 7.30 -5.64
C ASN A 48 -2.60 7.57 -5.89
N ASP A 49 -2.08 7.06 -7.00
CA ASP A 49 -0.69 7.26 -7.46
C ASP A 49 0.35 6.74 -6.45
N VAL A 50 0.08 5.56 -5.87
CA VAL A 50 0.98 4.93 -4.91
C VAL A 50 1.92 3.98 -5.62
N ARG A 51 3.22 4.12 -5.36
CA ARG A 51 4.22 3.18 -5.90
C ARG A 51 4.47 2.07 -4.90
N HIS A 52 4.42 0.83 -5.37
CA HIS A 52 4.78 -0.35 -4.59
C HIS A 52 5.97 -1.06 -5.19
N VAL A 53 6.83 -1.56 -4.31
CA VAL A 53 7.96 -2.37 -4.67
C VAL A 53 7.64 -3.80 -4.24
N PRO A 54 7.34 -4.74 -5.17
CA PRO A 54 6.95 -6.11 -4.83
C PRO A 54 7.97 -6.86 -3.97
N SER A 55 9.25 -6.50 -4.06
CA SER A 55 10.31 -7.10 -3.23
C SER A 55 10.30 -6.61 -1.78
N MET A 56 9.44 -5.65 -1.40
CA MET A 56 9.28 -5.18 -0.03
C MET A 56 8.04 -5.78 0.61
N GLU A 57 8.21 -6.36 1.80
CA GLU A 57 7.11 -6.89 2.61
C GLU A 57 6.14 -5.78 3.09
N LYS A 58 6.69 -4.58 3.31
CA LYS A 58 5.96 -3.40 3.75
C LYS A 58 6.09 -2.30 2.72
N ASN A 59 4.99 -1.62 2.46
CA ASN A 59 4.97 -0.51 1.52
C ASN A 59 5.37 0.76 2.26
N LEU A 60 5.76 1.79 1.52
CA LEU A 60 5.98 3.12 2.10
C LEU A 60 4.98 4.09 1.49
N ILE A 61 4.33 4.88 2.36
CA ILE A 61 3.63 6.10 1.93
C ILE A 61 4.63 7.24 2.06
N TYR A 62 4.96 7.85 0.92
CA TYR A 62 5.82 9.00 0.84
C TYR A 62 5.11 10.23 1.41
N VAL A 63 5.83 11.04 2.19
CA VAL A 63 5.29 12.31 2.71
C VAL A 63 4.98 13.28 1.58
N SER A 64 5.80 13.29 0.52
CA SER A 64 5.55 14.11 -0.67
C SER A 64 4.22 13.79 -1.38
N LEU A 65 3.75 12.54 -1.32
CA LEU A 65 2.43 12.17 -1.83
C LEU A 65 1.31 12.75 -0.94
N LEU A 66 1.54 12.86 0.37
CA LEU A 66 0.57 13.49 1.26
C LEU A 66 0.50 15.00 1.02
N ASP A 67 1.66 15.64 0.83
CA ASP A 67 1.76 17.07 0.49
C ASP A 67 1.04 17.38 -0.82
N SER A 68 1.26 16.59 -1.87
CA SER A 68 0.60 16.81 -3.18
C SER A 68 -0.91 16.65 -3.13
N ARG A 69 -1.43 15.96 -2.12
CA ARG A 69 -2.87 15.77 -1.86
C ARG A 69 -3.44 16.81 -0.89
N GLY A 70 -2.62 17.72 -0.37
CA GLY A 70 -3.03 18.78 0.56
C GLY A 70 -3.29 18.28 1.98
N PHE A 71 -2.69 17.15 2.38
CA PHE A 71 -2.77 16.70 3.77
C PHE A 71 -1.75 17.45 4.64
N ASN A 72 -2.20 17.82 5.84
CA ASN A 72 -1.31 18.24 6.91
C ASN A 72 -0.86 17.04 7.73
N TYR A 73 0.30 17.13 8.37
CA TYR A 73 0.76 16.10 9.30
C TYR A 73 1.37 16.70 10.56
N SER A 74 1.12 16.04 11.69
CA SER A 74 1.70 16.40 12.98
C SER A 74 2.19 15.14 13.69
N GLY A 75 3.35 15.24 14.34
CA GLY A 75 4.00 14.10 14.98
C GLY A 75 4.50 14.45 16.37
N GLY A 76 4.41 13.51 17.30
CA GLY A 76 4.90 13.64 18.67
C GLY A 76 4.52 12.46 19.54
N ASN A 77 5.31 12.16 20.58
CA ASN A 77 5.04 11.07 21.53
C ASN A 77 4.77 9.71 20.87
N GLY A 78 5.50 9.40 19.80
CA GLY A 78 5.34 8.15 19.05
C GLY A 78 4.07 8.06 18.20
N VAL A 79 3.31 9.13 18.03
CA VAL A 79 2.11 9.18 17.18
C VAL A 79 2.31 10.16 16.04
N LEU A 80 1.92 9.75 14.83
CA LEU A 80 1.82 10.58 13.64
C LEU A 80 0.34 10.69 13.26
N LYS A 81 -0.15 11.91 13.03
CA LYS A 81 -1.50 12.17 12.53
C LYS A 81 -1.39 12.81 11.15
N ILE A 82 -2.16 12.31 10.20
CA ILE A 82 -2.39 12.95 8.90
C ILE A 82 -3.79 13.52 8.93
N CYS A 83 -3.91 14.80 8.63
CA CYS A 83 -5.15 15.56 8.73
C CYS A 83 -5.54 16.19 7.40
N GLN A 84 -6.83 16.28 7.14
CA GLN A 84 -7.39 17.10 6.08
C GLN A 84 -8.27 18.16 6.74
N GLY A 85 -7.79 19.41 6.75
CA GLY A 85 -8.37 20.44 7.62
C GLY A 85 -8.30 20.03 9.11
N PRO A 86 -9.41 20.12 9.87
CA PRO A 86 -9.43 19.76 11.29
C PRO A 86 -9.48 18.25 11.55
N ASP A 87 -9.81 17.44 10.53
CA ASP A 87 -10.09 16.03 10.70
C ASP A 87 -8.83 15.17 10.59
N VAL A 88 -8.64 14.25 11.54
CA VAL A 88 -7.62 13.21 11.44
C VAL A 88 -8.12 12.12 10.51
N ILE A 89 -7.42 11.93 9.39
CA ILE A 89 -7.78 10.97 8.35
C ILE A 89 -7.02 9.67 8.55
N LEU A 90 -5.71 9.76 8.83
CA LEU A 90 -4.87 8.60 9.06
C LEU A 90 -4.05 8.81 10.33
N LYS A 91 -3.77 7.72 11.05
CA LYS A 91 -2.96 7.74 12.26
C LYS A 91 -1.88 6.68 12.16
N GLY A 92 -0.64 7.03 12.47
CA GLY A 92 0.48 6.10 12.57
C GLY A 92 1.02 6.02 13.99
N VAL A 93 1.50 4.84 14.38
CA VAL A 93 2.22 4.61 15.63
C VAL A 93 3.66 4.22 15.31
N MET A 94 4.59 4.85 16.04
CA MET A 94 6.01 4.60 15.89
C MET A 94 6.35 3.19 16.39
N CYS A 95 7.02 2.42 15.54
CA CYS A 95 7.58 1.10 15.85
C CYS A 95 9.01 1.07 15.34
N GLY A 96 9.98 1.08 16.26
CA GLY A 96 11.38 1.34 15.93
C GLY A 96 11.54 2.75 15.34
N THR A 97 12.03 2.83 14.10
CA THR A 97 12.27 4.10 13.39
C THR A 97 11.17 4.46 12.39
N LEU A 98 10.14 3.62 12.24
CA LEU A 98 9.07 3.81 11.25
C LEU A 98 7.72 4.02 11.93
N TYR A 99 6.87 4.86 11.33
CA TYR A 99 5.46 4.90 11.68
C TYR A 99 4.71 3.80 10.93
N ILE A 100 4.00 2.95 11.67
CA ILE A 100 3.09 1.95 11.11
C ILE A 100 1.68 2.50 11.20
N LEU A 101 0.96 2.48 10.10
CA LEU A 101 -0.40 3.01 10.03
C LEU A 101 -1.33 2.18 10.95
N GLN A 102 -2.25 2.83 11.66
CA GLN A 102 -3.28 2.20 12.47
C GLN A 102 -4.56 2.02 11.64
N GLY A 103 -4.99 0.77 11.50
CA GLY A 103 -6.15 0.35 10.72
C GLY A 103 -6.26 -1.18 10.71
N SER A 104 -7.29 -1.73 10.08
CA SER A 104 -7.50 -3.19 9.95
C SER A 104 -8.22 -3.52 8.64
N THR A 105 -8.07 -4.74 8.12
CA THR A 105 -8.80 -5.19 6.92
C THR A 105 -10.32 -5.22 7.16
N VAL A 106 -11.11 -5.12 6.08
CA VAL A 106 -12.33 -5.92 5.95
C VAL A 106 -11.89 -7.12 5.12
N SER A 107 -12.07 -8.33 5.64
CA SER A 107 -11.73 -9.55 4.92
C SER A 107 -12.65 -9.70 3.71
N GLY A 108 -12.26 -9.14 2.55
CA GLY A 108 -12.89 -9.42 1.27
C GLY A 108 -12.46 -10.81 0.82
N SER A 109 -13.44 -11.70 0.63
CA SER A 109 -13.25 -13.06 0.09
C SER A 109 -12.44 -13.01 -1.21
N VAL A 110 -11.23 -13.55 -1.19
CA VAL A 110 -10.41 -13.72 -2.39
C VAL A 110 -11.05 -14.84 -3.21
N ASN A 111 -11.76 -14.50 -4.29
CA ASN A 111 -12.04 -15.47 -5.33
C ASN A 111 -10.74 -15.61 -6.13
N VAL A 112 -9.88 -16.54 -5.71
CA VAL A 112 -8.73 -16.95 -6.50
C VAL A 112 -9.30 -17.70 -7.71
N ALA A 113 -9.35 -17.06 -8.87
CA ALA A 113 -9.42 -17.81 -10.12
C ALA A 113 -8.10 -18.58 -10.23
N LEU A 114 -8.15 -19.89 -9.96
CA LEU A 114 -7.04 -20.79 -10.26
C LEU A 114 -6.79 -20.72 -11.77
N PRO A 115 -5.53 -20.63 -12.24
CA PRO A 115 -5.25 -20.80 -13.64
C PRO A 115 -5.68 -22.22 -14.06
N GLU A 116 -6.50 -22.30 -15.10
CA GLU A 116 -6.94 -23.56 -15.70
C GLU A 116 -5.69 -24.36 -16.13
N ILE A 117 -5.56 -25.56 -15.57
CA ILE A 117 -4.56 -26.53 -15.98
C ILE A 117 -4.92 -26.94 -17.41
N HIS A 118 -4.15 -26.48 -18.39
CA HIS A 118 -4.15 -27.09 -19.71
C HIS A 118 -3.68 -28.55 -19.55
N LYS A 119 -4.61 -29.49 -19.74
CA LYS A 119 -4.29 -30.90 -19.91
C LYS A 119 -3.66 -31.05 -21.30
N GLU A 120 -2.37 -31.35 -21.33
CA GLU A 120 -1.74 -31.88 -22.52
C GLU A 120 -2.32 -33.27 -22.81
N ASP A 121 -3.03 -33.40 -23.94
CA ASP A 121 -3.52 -34.66 -24.47
C ASP A 121 -2.34 -35.51 -24.95
N MET A 122 -1.95 -36.53 -24.17
CA MET A 122 -1.21 -37.68 -24.68
C MET A 122 -2.19 -38.73 -25.20
N THR A 123 -2.56 -38.63 -26.47
CA THR A 123 -3.06 -39.79 -27.24
C THR A 123 -2.36 -39.86 -28.59
N LYS A 124 -1.34 -40.71 -28.61
CA LYS A 124 -0.87 -41.58 -29.71
C LYS A 124 -1.56 -41.41 -31.08
N LEU A 125 -0.77 -41.04 -32.09
CA LEU A 125 -0.29 -41.99 -33.11
C LEU A 125 1.09 -41.57 -33.61
#